data_AF-A0A2V9TEF2-F1
#
_entry.id   AF-A0A2V9TEF2-F1
#
_cell.length_a   1.000
_cell.length_b   1.000
_cell.length_c   1.000
_cell.angle_alpha   90.00
_cell.angle_beta   90.00
_cell.angle_gamma   90.00
#
_symmetry.space_group_name_H-M   'P 1'
#
loop_
_entity.id
_entity.type
_entity.pdbx_description
1 polymer ?
#
loop_
_entity_poly.entity_id
_entity_poly.type
_entity_poly.pdbx_seq_one_letter_code
_entity_poly.pdbx_strand_id
1 'polypeptide(L)'
;MRGPVIALFVLAASGFGQTPTTGPSWLEHVHRNMGETSMGRSSTQLGPSPSQNSYPVQVGPLAPTVILKGVDLYRLNCQACHGASGEGAPPEINSIINPVRATSATLILERMRKNGAAISRKDATALASQSESALLERLRKGGTNMPNPGLSEVEIRVLMPYLKQLAGLPAKPISTQETAVRVGEHLVKSTCHICHAAVGPNPTPQEIGAGVIPPLSTLTSRTSLEQFVRKVTHGSSVTSGGLSLPSRGRMPVFGYVSESEAAAGYIYLLAYPPRSEESNPNSRQ
;
A
#
# COMPACT_ATOMS: atom_id res chain seq x y z
N MET A 1 -0.55 7.37 60.20
CA MET A 1 -1.37 7.57 58.99
C MET A 1 -0.47 7.51 57.77
N ARG A 2 -0.47 6.39 57.03
CA ARG A 2 0.26 6.22 55.77
C ARG A 2 -0.81 6.10 54.67
N GLY A 3 -0.88 7.09 53.78
CA GLY A 3 -1.82 7.11 52.66
C GLY A 3 -1.39 6.12 51.57
N PRO A 4 -2.33 5.64 50.73
CA PRO A 4 -2.01 4.69 49.69
C PRO A 4 -1.37 5.40 48.50
N VAL A 5 -0.21 4.92 48.06
CA VAL A 5 0.40 5.29 46.79
C VAL A 5 -0.29 4.45 45.72
N ILE A 6 -1.16 5.08 44.93
CA ILE A 6 -1.75 4.47 43.74
C ILE A 6 -0.67 4.42 42.67
N ALA A 7 -0.10 3.24 42.44
CA ALA A 7 0.78 2.99 41.31
C ALA A 7 -0.05 2.94 40.04
N LEU A 8 0.01 4.01 39.24
CA LEU A 8 -0.52 4.03 37.88
C LEU A 8 0.38 3.15 37.01
N PHE A 9 -0.02 1.91 36.76
CA PHE A 9 0.57 1.09 35.71
C PHE A 9 0.14 1.63 34.36
N VAL A 10 0.99 2.45 33.74
CA VAL A 10 0.90 2.72 32.30
C VAL A 10 1.33 1.45 31.58
N LEU A 11 0.35 0.66 31.13
CA LEU A 11 0.54 -0.37 30.13
C LEU A 11 1.00 0.32 28.84
N ALA A 12 2.32 0.35 28.62
CA ALA A 12 2.89 0.65 27.33
C ALA A 12 2.48 -0.48 26.37
N ALA A 13 1.43 -0.25 25.60
CA ALA A 13 1.15 -1.05 24.42
C ALA A 13 2.34 -0.86 23.48
N SER A 14 3.07 -1.95 23.22
CA SER A 14 4.18 -2.00 22.28
C SER A 14 3.67 -1.75 20.86
N GLY A 15 3.43 -0.48 20.51
CA GLY A 15 3.20 -0.07 19.13
C GLY A 15 4.53 -0.06 18.41
N PHE A 16 4.68 -0.90 17.38
CA PHE A 16 5.70 -0.67 16.36
C PHE A 16 5.53 0.77 15.87
N GLY A 17 6.53 1.61 16.14
CA GLY A 17 6.47 3.03 15.83
C GLY A 17 6.35 3.21 14.32
N GLN A 18 5.33 3.93 13.88
CA GLN A 18 5.23 4.34 12.48
C GLN A 18 6.52 5.09 12.13
N THR A 19 7.01 4.91 10.91
CA THR A 19 8.25 5.58 10.49
C THR A 19 8.03 6.43 9.27
N PRO A 20 8.76 7.55 9.09
CA PRO A 20 8.67 8.33 7.87
C PRO A 20 8.93 7.49 6.62
N THR A 21 8.33 7.90 5.51
CA THR A 21 8.70 7.39 4.20
C THR A 21 10.07 7.95 3.81
N THR A 22 10.95 7.12 3.24
CA THR A 22 12.33 7.51 2.90
C THR A 22 12.74 7.02 1.52
N GLY A 23 13.61 7.78 0.84
CA GLY A 23 14.27 7.31 -0.38
C GLY A 23 13.58 7.68 -1.70
N PRO A 24 14.10 7.16 -2.82
CA PRO A 24 13.50 7.31 -4.14
C PRO A 24 12.14 6.61 -4.21
N SER A 25 11.33 6.93 -5.22
CA SER A 25 10.10 6.16 -5.46
C SER A 25 10.41 4.72 -5.84
N TRP A 26 9.43 3.81 -5.71
CA TRP A 26 9.62 2.45 -6.19
C TRP A 26 9.88 2.40 -7.70
N LEU A 27 9.21 3.25 -8.49
CA LEU A 27 9.45 3.34 -9.94
C LEU A 27 10.89 3.73 -10.27
N GLU A 28 11.47 4.68 -9.53
CA GLU A 28 12.89 5.04 -9.68
C GLU A 28 13.80 3.88 -9.27
N HIS A 29 13.49 3.19 -8.17
CA HIS A 29 14.26 2.03 -7.68
C HIS A 29 14.33 0.91 -8.72
N VAL A 30 13.24 0.64 -9.45
CA VAL A 30 13.21 -0.39 -10.51
C VAL A 30 13.46 0.17 -11.91
N HIS A 31 13.89 1.43 -12.03
CA HIS A 31 14.21 2.12 -13.29
C HIS A 31 13.09 2.11 -14.34
N ARG A 32 11.87 2.51 -13.95
CA ARG A 32 10.70 2.54 -14.83
C ARG A 32 10.03 3.90 -14.86
N ASN A 33 9.51 4.26 -16.03
CA ASN A 33 8.70 5.45 -16.20
C ASN A 33 7.22 5.16 -15.97
N MET A 34 6.52 6.10 -15.34
CA MET A 34 5.08 6.01 -15.05
C MET A 34 4.19 5.79 -16.30
N GLY A 35 4.66 6.25 -17.47
CA GLY A 35 3.95 6.05 -18.75
C GLY A 35 4.06 4.63 -19.32
N GLU A 36 5.01 3.83 -18.85
CA GLU A 36 5.41 2.54 -19.43
C GLU A 36 5.13 1.35 -18.50
N THR A 37 4.48 1.61 -17.36
CA THR A 37 4.26 0.64 -16.28
C THR A 37 2.80 0.59 -15.85
N SER A 38 2.41 -0.59 -15.38
CA SER A 38 1.15 -0.86 -14.68
C SER A 38 1.26 -0.73 -13.16
N MET A 39 2.48 -0.56 -12.61
CA MET A 39 2.70 -0.44 -11.17
C MET A 39 1.99 0.78 -10.58
N GLY A 40 1.27 0.55 -9.48
CA GLY A 40 0.42 1.56 -8.85
C GLY A 40 -0.86 1.88 -9.65
N ARG A 41 -1.11 1.20 -10.78
CA ARG A 41 -2.20 1.51 -11.72
C ARG A 41 -3.19 0.38 -11.98
N SER A 42 -2.85 -0.86 -11.63
CA SER A 42 -3.59 -2.08 -11.99
C SER A 42 -5.07 -2.13 -11.54
N SER A 43 -5.51 -1.22 -10.66
CA SER A 43 -6.91 -1.10 -10.24
C SER A 43 -7.42 0.33 -10.20
N THR A 44 -6.83 1.21 -11.02
CA THR A 44 -7.12 2.65 -10.97
C THR A 44 -7.37 3.20 -12.37
N GLN A 45 -8.19 4.23 -12.45
CA GLN A 45 -8.39 5.02 -13.66
C GLN A 45 -7.77 6.40 -13.46
N LEU A 46 -7.46 7.10 -14.54
CA LEU A 46 -7.13 8.52 -14.44
C LEU A 46 -8.37 9.30 -14.02
N GLY A 47 -8.15 10.39 -13.28
CA GLY A 47 -9.24 11.25 -12.80
C GLY A 47 -10.09 11.87 -13.93
N PRO A 48 -11.23 12.49 -13.56
CA PRO A 48 -12.17 13.05 -14.51
C PRO A 48 -11.57 14.21 -15.31
N SER A 49 -12.22 14.53 -16.43
CA SER A 49 -11.89 15.71 -17.23
C SER A 49 -12.15 16.99 -16.43
N PRO A 50 -11.44 18.10 -16.69
CA PRO A 50 -11.71 19.41 -16.07
C PRO A 50 -13.16 19.89 -16.11
N SER A 51 -13.93 19.48 -17.12
CA SER A 51 -15.36 19.81 -17.27
C SER A 51 -16.28 19.03 -16.31
N GLN A 52 -15.74 18.08 -15.56
CA GLN A 52 -16.45 17.22 -14.63
C GLN A 52 -15.83 17.36 -13.24
N ASN A 53 -16.16 18.43 -12.48
CA ASN A 53 -15.79 18.43 -11.06
C ASN A 53 -16.59 19.40 -10.20
N SER A 54 -17.33 18.84 -9.25
CA SER A 54 -17.41 19.31 -7.85
C SER A 54 -18.12 18.26 -7.00
N TYR A 55 -17.50 17.08 -6.79
CA TYR A 55 -17.97 16.18 -5.73
C TYR A 55 -17.58 16.78 -4.37
N PRO A 56 -18.50 17.14 -3.47
CA PRO A 56 -18.12 17.58 -2.13
C PRO A 56 -17.44 16.40 -1.42
N VAL A 57 -16.27 16.66 -0.84
CA VAL A 57 -15.58 15.69 0.02
C VAL A 57 -15.97 16.02 1.45
N GLN A 58 -16.31 15.01 2.24
CA GLN A 58 -16.70 15.18 3.64
C GLN A 58 -15.65 14.52 4.54
N VAL A 59 -14.64 15.31 4.93
CA VAL A 59 -13.63 14.84 5.88
C VAL A 59 -14.20 14.96 7.30
N GLY A 60 -14.84 13.87 7.76
CA GLY A 60 -15.26 13.73 9.16
C GLY A 60 -14.09 13.50 10.11
N PRO A 61 -14.33 13.53 11.44
CA PRO A 61 -13.31 13.21 12.43
C PRO A 61 -12.81 11.77 12.23
N LEU A 62 -11.48 11.59 12.26
CA LEU A 62 -10.89 10.26 12.18
C LEU A 62 -11.12 9.50 13.48
N ALA A 63 -11.61 8.26 13.37
CA ALA A 63 -11.64 7.35 14.50
C ALA A 63 -10.20 7.11 15.01
N PRO A 64 -9.94 7.13 16.32
CA PRO A 64 -8.60 6.93 16.86
C PRO A 64 -8.05 5.53 16.51
N THR A 65 -8.95 4.55 16.43
CA THR A 65 -8.65 3.19 16.04
C THR A 65 -9.60 2.70 14.95
N VAL A 66 -9.08 1.86 14.06
CA VAL A 66 -9.80 1.24 12.95
C VAL A 66 -9.62 -0.27 13.05
N ILE A 67 -10.70 -1.02 12.85
CA ILE A 67 -10.63 -2.48 12.73
C ILE A 67 -10.29 -2.83 11.28
N LEU A 68 -9.13 -3.43 11.05
CA LEU A 68 -8.68 -3.88 9.74
C LEU A 68 -8.92 -5.38 9.57
N LYS A 69 -9.52 -5.75 8.45
CA LYS A 69 -9.60 -7.15 7.97
C LYS A 69 -8.53 -7.39 6.92
N GLY A 70 -8.30 -8.66 6.57
CA GLY A 70 -7.33 -9.01 5.53
C GLY A 70 -7.61 -8.36 4.16
N VAL A 71 -8.89 -8.11 3.83
CA VAL A 71 -9.28 -7.37 2.62
C VAL A 71 -8.83 -5.91 2.65
N ASP A 72 -8.86 -5.26 3.82
CA ASP A 72 -8.42 -3.86 3.96
C ASP A 72 -6.89 -3.76 3.83
N LEU A 73 -6.16 -4.67 4.47
CA LEU A 73 -4.71 -4.74 4.34
C LEU A 73 -4.30 -5.02 2.89
N TYR A 74 -5.00 -5.91 2.19
CA TYR A 74 -4.76 -6.19 0.78
C TYR A 74 -5.02 -4.96 -0.10
N ARG A 75 -6.14 -4.28 0.13
CA ARG A 75 -6.53 -3.09 -0.62
C ARG A 75 -5.53 -1.94 -0.45
N LEU A 76 -5.03 -1.73 0.77
CA LEU A 76 -4.08 -0.66 1.07
C LEU A 76 -2.64 -0.98 0.65
N ASN A 77 -2.24 -2.26 0.62
CA ASN A 77 -0.84 -2.65 0.46
C ASN A 77 -0.51 -3.43 -0.83
N CYS A 78 -1.49 -4.03 -1.48
CA CYS A 78 -1.25 -4.97 -2.58
C CYS A 78 -2.01 -4.61 -3.85
N GLN A 79 -3.26 -4.14 -3.72
CA GLN A 79 -4.18 -3.93 -4.85
C GLN A 79 -3.66 -2.95 -5.89
N ALA A 80 -2.90 -1.93 -5.49
CA ALA A 80 -2.32 -0.94 -6.41
C ALA A 80 -1.46 -1.58 -7.52
N CYS A 81 -0.79 -2.70 -7.22
CA CYS A 81 0.02 -3.46 -8.17
C CYS A 81 -0.67 -4.76 -8.60
N HIS A 82 -1.14 -5.57 -7.65
CA HIS A 82 -1.67 -6.92 -7.92
C HIS A 82 -3.13 -6.93 -8.38
N GLY A 83 -3.79 -5.78 -8.38
CA GLY A 83 -5.18 -5.64 -8.76
C GLY A 83 -6.16 -6.17 -7.69
N ALA A 84 -7.45 -5.86 -7.82
CA ALA A 84 -8.46 -6.32 -6.85
C ALA A 84 -8.60 -7.86 -6.79
N SER A 85 -8.40 -8.54 -7.93
CA SER A 85 -8.48 -10.00 -8.07
C SER A 85 -7.17 -10.74 -7.72
N GLY A 86 -6.05 -10.04 -7.55
CA GLY A 86 -4.75 -10.67 -7.31
C GLY A 86 -4.10 -11.30 -8.54
N GLU A 87 -4.64 -11.05 -9.73
CA GLU A 87 -4.11 -11.56 -11.00
C GLU A 87 -2.83 -10.85 -11.43
N GLY A 88 -2.55 -9.67 -10.88
CA GLY A 88 -1.43 -8.83 -11.31
C GLY A 88 -1.70 -8.18 -12.67
N ALA A 89 -0.61 -7.79 -13.31
CA ALA A 89 -0.58 -7.21 -14.66
C ALA A 89 0.64 -7.80 -15.40
N PRO A 90 0.56 -9.06 -15.87
CA PRO A 90 1.68 -9.70 -16.54
C PRO A 90 2.09 -8.97 -17.84
N PRO A 91 3.38 -9.05 -18.24
CA PRO A 91 4.45 -9.79 -17.59
C PRO A 91 5.11 -9.04 -16.41
N GLU A 92 4.73 -7.79 -16.16
CA GLU A 92 5.40 -6.91 -15.21
C GLU A 92 5.08 -7.28 -13.76
N ILE A 93 3.80 -7.48 -13.45
CA ILE A 93 3.33 -7.77 -12.10
C ILE A 93 2.73 -9.16 -12.09
N ASN A 94 3.39 -10.07 -11.38
CA ASN A 94 2.94 -11.45 -11.25
C ASN A 94 1.69 -11.56 -10.38
N SER A 95 0.90 -12.61 -10.63
CA SER A 95 -0.25 -12.96 -9.79
C SER A 95 0.19 -13.41 -8.39
N ILE A 96 -0.52 -12.97 -7.36
CA ILE A 96 -0.36 -13.47 -5.99
C ILE A 96 -1.08 -14.81 -5.77
N ILE A 97 -2.02 -15.18 -6.64
CA ILE A 97 -2.86 -16.37 -6.52
C ILE A 97 -2.05 -17.66 -6.55
N ASN A 98 -1.14 -17.79 -7.52
CA ASN A 98 -0.39 -19.03 -7.71
C ASN A 98 0.60 -19.32 -6.56
N PRO A 99 1.38 -18.34 -6.06
CA PRO A 99 2.16 -18.50 -4.83
C PRO A 99 1.32 -18.94 -3.64
N VAL A 100 0.12 -18.36 -3.46
CA VAL A 100 -0.78 -18.76 -2.37
C VAL A 100 -1.30 -20.19 -2.56
N ARG A 101 -1.72 -20.57 -3.78
CA ARG A 101 -2.15 -21.95 -4.09
C ARG A 101 -1.04 -22.97 -3.86
N ALA A 102 0.22 -22.59 -4.06
CA ALA A 102 1.37 -23.43 -3.76
C ALA A 102 1.57 -23.70 -2.26
N THR A 103 0.86 -23.00 -1.37
CA THR A 103 0.85 -23.34 0.07
C THR A 103 -0.09 -24.50 0.43
N SER A 104 -0.84 -25.05 -0.54
CA SER A 104 -1.77 -26.15 -0.31
C SER A 104 -1.23 -27.48 -0.83
N ALA A 105 -0.87 -28.39 0.08
CA ALA A 105 -0.42 -29.73 -0.27
C ALA A 105 -1.44 -30.49 -1.12
N THR A 106 -2.74 -30.30 -0.84
CA THR A 106 -3.83 -30.88 -1.64
C THR A 106 -3.79 -30.39 -3.08
N LEU A 107 -3.68 -29.07 -3.30
CA LEU A 107 -3.59 -28.53 -4.67
C LEU A 107 -2.29 -28.92 -5.38
N ILE A 108 -1.18 -29.08 -4.64
CA ILE A 108 0.07 -29.60 -5.21
C ILE A 108 -0.16 -31.03 -5.70
N LEU A 109 -0.73 -31.91 -4.87
CA LEU A 109 -1.02 -33.30 -5.24
C LEU A 109 -1.93 -33.37 -6.48
N GLU A 110 -3.01 -32.59 -6.50
CA GLU A 110 -3.94 -32.53 -7.64
C GLU A 110 -3.24 -32.09 -8.92
N ARG A 111 -2.40 -31.05 -8.85
CA ARG A 111 -1.64 -30.54 -9.99
C ARG A 111 -0.63 -31.56 -10.51
N MET A 112 0.14 -32.18 -9.61
CA MET A 112 1.14 -33.18 -9.99
C MET A 112 0.48 -34.39 -10.66
N ARG A 113 -0.63 -34.88 -10.09
CA ARG A 113 -1.42 -35.96 -10.69
C ARG A 113 -1.94 -35.60 -12.08
N LYS A 114 -2.46 -34.38 -12.25
CA LYS A 114 -2.93 -33.88 -13.57
C LYS A 114 -1.80 -33.82 -14.60
N ASN A 115 -0.57 -33.58 -14.16
CA ASN A 115 0.61 -33.51 -15.02
C ASN A 115 1.33 -34.86 -15.18
N GLY A 116 0.71 -35.98 -14.75
CA GLY A 116 1.29 -37.32 -14.89
C GLY A 116 2.41 -37.65 -13.91
N ALA A 117 2.66 -36.81 -12.89
CA ALA A 117 3.66 -37.05 -11.87
C ALA A 117 3.00 -37.51 -10.56
N ALA A 118 3.41 -38.66 -10.04
CA ALA A 118 3.01 -39.10 -8.71
C ALA A 118 4.06 -38.66 -7.68
N ILE A 119 3.65 -37.84 -6.71
CA ILE A 119 4.47 -37.50 -5.54
C ILE A 119 3.78 -38.00 -4.28
N SER A 120 4.56 -38.27 -3.23
CA SER A 120 3.98 -38.66 -1.95
C SER A 120 3.29 -37.46 -1.27
N ARG A 121 2.32 -37.74 -0.39
CA ARG A 121 1.71 -36.71 0.46
C ARG A 121 2.74 -36.01 1.35
N LYS A 122 3.78 -36.72 1.79
CA LYS A 122 4.88 -36.16 2.58
C LYS A 122 5.65 -35.12 1.78
N ASP A 123 6.00 -35.42 0.53
CA ASP A 123 6.72 -34.49 -0.34
C ASP A 123 5.86 -33.28 -0.69
N ALA A 124 4.58 -33.48 -0.99
CA ALA A 124 3.64 -32.38 -1.22
C ALA A 124 3.51 -31.45 -0.01
N THR A 125 3.52 -32.01 1.20
CA THR A 125 3.47 -31.23 2.46
C THR A 125 4.77 -30.43 2.65
N ALA A 126 5.92 -31.04 2.37
CA ALA A 126 7.21 -30.35 2.43
C ALA A 126 7.27 -29.17 1.44
N LEU A 127 6.84 -29.38 0.19
CA LEU A 127 6.76 -28.34 -0.83
C LEU A 127 5.79 -27.21 -0.45
N ALA A 128 4.63 -27.56 0.12
CA ALA A 128 3.66 -26.57 0.60
C ALA A 128 4.23 -25.71 1.73
N SER A 129 4.91 -26.34 2.69
CA SER A 129 5.55 -25.65 3.81
C SER A 129 6.70 -24.73 3.36
N GLN A 130 7.51 -25.19 2.40
CA GLN A 130 8.54 -24.36 1.77
C GLN A 130 7.92 -23.15 1.05
N SER A 131 6.83 -23.37 0.30
CA SER A 131 6.12 -22.31 -0.41
C SER A 131 5.50 -21.28 0.54
N GLU A 132 4.92 -21.73 1.65
CA GLU A 132 4.39 -20.85 2.70
C GLU A 132 5.50 -20.00 3.32
N SER A 133 6.67 -20.61 3.59
CA SER A 133 7.82 -19.90 4.14
C SER A 133 8.35 -18.83 3.18
N ALA A 134 8.44 -19.15 1.88
CA ALA A 134 8.83 -18.20 0.85
C ALA A 134 7.82 -17.06 0.66
N LEU A 135 6.52 -17.36 0.75
CA LEU A 135 5.46 -16.35 0.69
C LEU A 135 5.52 -15.40 1.89
N LEU A 136 5.67 -15.93 3.11
CA LEU A 136 5.80 -15.11 4.32
C LEU A 136 7.04 -14.22 4.26
N GLU A 137 8.17 -14.74 3.80
CA GLU A 137 9.39 -13.95 3.60
C GLU A 137 9.17 -12.80 2.61
N ARG A 138 8.48 -13.08 1.50
CA ARG A 138 8.13 -12.05 0.51
C ARG A 138 7.22 -10.97 1.13
N LEU A 139 6.25 -11.35 1.96
CA LEU A 139 5.38 -10.40 2.67
C LEU A 139 6.11 -9.56 3.72
N ARG A 140 7.18 -10.09 4.32
CA ARG A 140 7.99 -9.36 5.32
C ARG A 140 8.96 -8.37 4.71
N LYS A 141 9.54 -8.72 3.56
CA LYS A 141 10.72 -8.02 3.03
C LYS A 141 10.55 -7.43 1.64
N GLY A 142 9.47 -7.75 0.94
CA GLY A 142 9.42 -7.45 -0.50
C GLY A 142 10.36 -8.36 -1.28
N GLY A 143 10.70 -7.98 -2.50
CA GLY A 143 11.61 -8.64 -3.43
C GLY A 143 12.11 -7.70 -4.51
N THR A 144 12.82 -8.21 -5.51
CA THR A 144 13.44 -7.39 -6.57
C THR A 144 12.47 -6.43 -7.26
N ASN A 145 11.24 -6.91 -7.54
CA ASN A 145 10.21 -6.11 -8.23
C ASN A 145 8.97 -5.85 -7.34
N MET A 146 9.07 -6.11 -6.03
CA MET A 146 7.98 -5.91 -5.08
C MET A 146 8.52 -5.15 -3.87
N PRO A 147 8.03 -3.94 -3.55
CA PRO A 147 8.50 -3.23 -2.37
C PRO A 147 8.17 -4.02 -1.10
N ASN A 148 8.89 -3.72 -0.01
CA ASN A 148 8.47 -4.19 1.30
C ASN A 148 7.11 -3.54 1.63
N PRO A 149 6.03 -4.31 1.82
CA PRO A 149 4.71 -3.74 2.12
C PRO A 149 4.61 -3.18 3.55
N GLY A 150 5.66 -3.30 4.36
CA GLY A 150 5.75 -2.68 5.69
C GLY A 150 4.80 -3.30 6.73
N LEU A 151 4.32 -4.52 6.48
CA LEU A 151 3.36 -5.22 7.35
C LEU A 151 4.03 -5.74 8.63
N SER A 152 3.33 -5.66 9.75
CA SER A 152 3.70 -6.33 11.01
C SER A 152 3.36 -7.83 10.95
N GLU A 153 3.91 -8.63 11.86
CA GLU A 153 3.57 -10.06 11.94
C GLU A 153 2.08 -10.30 12.24
N VAL A 154 1.43 -9.39 12.98
CA VAL A 154 -0.02 -9.45 13.24
C VAL A 154 -0.79 -9.16 11.96
N GLU A 155 -0.41 -8.14 11.21
CA GLU A 155 -1.05 -7.78 9.95
C GLU A 155 -0.84 -8.87 8.88
N ILE A 156 0.34 -9.49 8.80
CA ILE A 156 0.59 -10.63 7.91
C ILE A 156 -0.36 -11.79 8.28
N ARG A 157 -0.51 -12.09 9.57
CA ARG A 157 -1.45 -13.13 10.03
C ARG A 157 -2.90 -12.81 9.63
N VAL A 158 -3.31 -11.54 9.67
CA VAL A 158 -4.64 -11.06 9.27
C VAL A 158 -4.84 -11.09 7.75
N LEU A 159 -3.80 -10.78 6.99
CA LEU A 159 -3.81 -10.77 5.52
C LEU A 159 -3.90 -12.19 4.94
N MET A 160 -3.19 -13.16 5.52
CA MET A 160 -3.05 -14.52 4.97
C MET A 160 -4.39 -15.24 4.72
N PRO A 161 -5.38 -15.23 5.62
CA PRO A 161 -6.70 -15.81 5.34
C PRO A 161 -7.39 -15.19 4.13
N TYR A 162 -7.28 -13.86 3.94
CA TYR A 162 -7.86 -13.21 2.77
C TYR A 162 -7.15 -13.62 1.48
N LEU A 163 -5.81 -13.70 1.49
CA LEU A 163 -5.05 -14.21 0.34
C LEU A 163 -5.46 -15.65 -0.02
N LYS A 164 -5.65 -16.51 0.99
CA LYS A 164 -6.15 -17.88 0.80
C LYS A 164 -7.55 -17.86 0.16
N GLN A 165 -8.47 -17.04 0.64
CA GLN A 165 -9.81 -16.89 0.04
C GLN A 165 -9.74 -16.39 -1.41
N LEU A 166 -8.93 -15.37 -1.68
CA LEU A 166 -8.72 -14.83 -3.03
C LEU A 166 -8.19 -15.91 -3.98
N ALA A 167 -7.37 -16.82 -3.47
CA ALA A 167 -6.84 -17.96 -4.20
C ALA A 167 -7.80 -19.16 -4.34
N GLY A 168 -9.01 -19.07 -3.78
CA GLY A 168 -10.00 -20.16 -3.77
C GLY A 168 -9.73 -21.24 -2.72
N LEU A 169 -8.93 -20.94 -1.69
CA LEU A 169 -8.65 -21.84 -0.58
C LEU A 169 -9.56 -21.51 0.62
N PRO A 170 -9.99 -22.53 1.39
CA PRO A 170 -10.76 -22.30 2.59
C PRO A 170 -9.91 -21.57 3.64
N ALA A 171 -10.44 -20.48 4.18
CA ALA A 171 -9.84 -19.78 5.30
C ALA A 171 -10.91 -19.02 6.09
N LYS A 172 -10.67 -18.85 7.39
CA LYS A 172 -11.54 -18.06 8.27
C LYS A 172 -10.98 -16.63 8.40
N PRO A 173 -11.77 -15.59 8.08
CA PRO A 173 -11.34 -14.21 8.27
C PRO A 173 -11.01 -13.93 9.74
N ILE A 174 -9.99 -13.11 9.96
CA ILE A 174 -9.67 -12.50 11.24
C ILE A 174 -9.45 -11.00 11.03
N SER A 175 -9.34 -10.25 12.12
CA SER A 175 -9.13 -8.81 12.11
C SER A 175 -8.12 -8.38 13.18
N THR A 176 -7.54 -7.20 12.99
CA THR A 176 -6.72 -6.49 13.98
C THR A 176 -7.26 -5.08 14.19
N GLN A 177 -6.88 -4.44 15.29
CA GLN A 177 -7.16 -3.04 15.55
C GLN A 177 -5.87 -2.24 15.32
N GLU A 178 -5.95 -1.22 14.48
CA GLU A 178 -4.82 -0.32 14.19
C GLU A 178 -5.21 1.13 14.44
N THR A 179 -4.22 2.02 14.56
CA THR A 179 -4.49 3.46 14.62
C THR A 179 -4.80 4.01 13.23
N ALA A 180 -5.52 5.13 13.15
CA ALA A 180 -5.70 5.82 11.87
C ALA A 180 -4.35 6.18 11.23
N VAL A 181 -3.35 6.57 12.03
CA VAL A 181 -2.02 6.93 11.50
C VAL A 181 -1.31 5.71 10.88
N ARG A 182 -1.48 4.51 11.43
CA ARG A 182 -0.98 3.26 10.82
C ARG A 182 -1.69 2.93 9.51
N VAL A 183 -3.00 3.18 9.41
CA VAL A 183 -3.73 3.09 8.13
C VAL A 183 -3.17 4.07 7.10
N GLY A 184 -2.87 5.30 7.53
CA GLY A 184 -2.21 6.30 6.70
C GLY A 184 -0.82 5.89 6.22
N GLU A 185 -0.03 5.25 7.10
CA GLU A 185 1.28 4.71 6.75
C GLU A 185 1.18 3.64 5.66
N HIS A 186 0.26 2.69 5.78
CA HIS A 186 0.00 1.66 4.75
C HIS A 186 -0.31 2.29 3.40
N LEU A 187 -1.25 3.25 3.39
CA LEU A 187 -1.62 3.96 2.17
C LEU A 187 -0.39 4.68 1.55
N VAL A 188 0.36 5.43 2.35
CA VAL A 188 1.45 6.25 1.82
C VAL A 188 2.63 5.40 1.37
N LYS A 189 3.08 4.44 2.17
CA LYS A 189 4.26 3.63 1.83
C LYS A 189 3.99 2.60 0.73
N SER A 190 2.82 1.98 0.75
CA SER A 190 2.53 0.86 -0.17
C SER A 190 1.76 1.28 -1.42
N THR A 191 1.20 2.50 -1.45
CA THR A 191 0.50 3.03 -2.63
C THR A 191 1.16 4.31 -3.15
N CYS A 192 1.30 5.36 -2.33
CA CYS A 192 1.79 6.65 -2.83
C CYS A 192 3.27 6.61 -3.20
N HIS A 193 4.10 5.96 -2.37
CA HIS A 193 5.55 5.89 -2.56
C HIS A 193 5.97 4.99 -3.73
N ILE A 194 5.02 4.27 -4.35
CA ILE A 194 5.28 3.60 -5.63
C ILE A 194 5.76 4.63 -6.65
N CYS A 195 5.05 5.75 -6.75
CA CYS A 195 5.28 6.78 -7.76
C CYS A 195 5.98 8.03 -7.21
N HIS A 196 5.69 8.39 -5.96
CA HIS A 196 6.21 9.61 -5.37
C HIS A 196 7.51 9.32 -4.59
N ALA A 197 8.61 9.97 -4.95
CA ALA A 197 9.81 9.94 -4.12
C ALA A 197 9.50 10.54 -2.73
N ALA A 198 10.22 10.11 -1.70
CA ALA A 198 9.99 10.62 -0.35
C ALA A 198 10.28 12.13 -0.29
N VAL A 199 11.43 12.53 -0.82
CA VAL A 199 11.93 13.91 -0.85
C VAL A 199 12.40 14.28 -2.25
N GLY A 200 12.49 15.57 -2.55
CA GLY A 200 12.96 16.08 -3.83
C GLY A 200 12.60 17.55 -4.04
N PRO A 201 12.97 18.13 -5.20
CA PRO A 201 12.55 19.48 -5.55
C PRO A 201 11.04 19.56 -5.74
N ASN A 202 10.48 20.72 -5.43
CA ASN A 202 9.06 20.99 -5.62
C ASN A 202 8.79 21.40 -7.08
N PRO A 203 8.13 20.57 -7.92
CA PRO A 203 8.01 20.88 -9.34
C PRO A 203 7.01 22.03 -9.59
N THR A 204 7.33 22.84 -10.59
CA THR A 204 6.45 23.88 -11.13
C THR A 204 5.20 23.27 -11.77
N PRO A 205 4.11 24.04 -11.96
CA PRO A 205 2.93 23.57 -12.69
C PRO A 205 3.24 23.05 -14.10
N GLN A 206 4.20 23.67 -14.80
CA GLN A 206 4.63 23.24 -16.13
C GLN A 206 5.31 21.87 -16.09
N GLU A 207 6.21 21.64 -15.14
CA GLU A 207 6.88 20.34 -14.95
C GLU A 207 5.88 19.25 -14.58
N ILE A 208 4.90 19.54 -13.72
CA ILE A 208 3.79 18.61 -13.42
C ILE A 208 3.00 18.30 -14.68
N GLY A 209 2.70 19.30 -15.51
CA GLY A 209 2.04 19.12 -16.81
C GLY A 209 2.83 18.24 -17.78
N ALA A 210 4.17 18.33 -17.74
CA ALA A 210 5.08 17.47 -18.51
C ALA A 210 5.15 16.04 -17.96
N GLY A 211 4.76 15.82 -16.70
CA GLY A 211 4.68 14.50 -16.07
C GLY A 211 5.63 14.31 -14.89
N VAL A 212 6.32 15.37 -14.43
CA VAL A 212 7.14 15.30 -13.22
C VAL A 212 6.25 15.05 -12.01
N ILE A 213 6.57 14.01 -11.25
CA ILE A 213 5.80 13.60 -10.07
C ILE A 213 6.35 14.37 -8.85
N PRO A 214 5.53 15.15 -8.13
CA PRO A 214 5.99 15.87 -6.95
C PRO A 214 6.37 14.89 -5.83
N PRO A 215 7.44 15.13 -5.05
CA PRO A 215 7.80 14.26 -3.94
C PRO A 215 6.81 14.40 -2.77
N LEU A 216 6.69 13.34 -1.96
CA LEU A 216 5.77 13.28 -0.82
C LEU A 216 5.99 14.43 0.16
N SER A 217 7.24 14.84 0.38
CA SER A 217 7.61 15.93 1.30
C SER A 217 7.00 17.30 0.95
N THR A 218 6.54 17.49 -0.28
CA THR A 218 5.92 18.74 -0.73
C THR A 218 4.39 18.71 -0.68
N LEU A 219 3.77 17.55 -0.45
CA LEU A 219 2.32 17.41 -0.60
C LEU A 219 1.52 18.21 0.43
N THR A 220 1.93 18.17 1.70
CA THR A 220 1.22 18.85 2.80
C THR A 220 1.39 20.36 2.78
N SER A 221 2.42 20.90 2.12
CA SER A 221 2.56 22.34 1.89
C SER A 221 1.81 22.84 0.65
N ARG A 222 1.49 21.94 -0.29
CA ARG A 222 0.79 22.28 -1.55
C ARG A 222 -0.72 22.07 -1.49
N THR A 223 -1.21 21.28 -0.54
CA THR A 223 -2.60 20.87 -0.48
C THR A 223 -3.15 20.99 0.93
N SER A 224 -4.38 21.48 1.05
CA SER A 224 -5.18 21.27 2.25
C SER A 224 -5.60 19.80 2.37
N LEU A 225 -6.05 19.40 3.56
CA LEU A 225 -6.60 18.06 3.81
C LEU A 225 -7.70 17.69 2.79
N GLU A 226 -8.67 18.58 2.56
CA GLU A 226 -9.77 18.33 1.60
C GLU A 226 -9.27 18.19 0.15
N GLN A 227 -8.30 19.02 -0.24
CA GLN A 227 -7.69 18.94 -1.57
C GLN A 227 -6.92 17.63 -1.76
N PHE A 228 -6.19 17.19 -0.73
CA PHE A 228 -5.49 15.90 -0.73
C PHE A 228 -6.49 14.74 -0.87
N VAL A 229 -7.50 14.70 -0.01
CA VAL A 229 -8.51 13.64 -0.02
C VAL A 229 -9.20 13.57 -1.37
N ARG A 230 -9.65 14.72 -1.90
CA ARG A 230 -10.24 14.82 -3.24
C ARG A 230 -9.30 14.28 -4.31
N LYS A 231 -8.04 14.70 -4.31
CA LYS A 231 -7.06 14.29 -5.33
C LYS A 231 -6.86 12.77 -5.33
N VAL A 232 -6.75 12.14 -4.16
CA VAL A 232 -6.54 10.69 -4.03
C VAL A 232 -7.78 9.89 -4.46
N THR A 233 -8.96 10.32 -4.02
CA THR A 233 -10.21 9.54 -4.14
C THR A 233 -11.01 9.83 -5.40
N HIS A 234 -10.90 11.04 -5.95
CA HIS A 234 -11.67 11.52 -7.10
C HIS A 234 -10.79 12.10 -8.21
N GLY A 235 -9.51 12.34 -7.95
CA GLY A 235 -8.61 13.02 -8.89
C GLY A 235 -8.74 14.53 -8.85
N SER A 236 -7.78 15.21 -9.50
CA SER A 236 -7.77 16.67 -9.64
C SER A 236 -7.26 17.05 -11.00
N SER A 237 -7.84 18.08 -11.62
CA SER A 237 -7.23 18.71 -12.79
C SER A 237 -5.90 19.35 -12.45
N VAL A 238 -5.04 19.51 -13.45
CA VAL A 238 -3.77 20.24 -13.36
C VAL A 238 -3.80 21.38 -14.36
N THR A 239 -3.31 22.54 -13.96
CA THR A 239 -3.13 23.68 -14.87
C THR A 239 -1.90 23.40 -15.72
N SER A 240 -2.03 23.32 -17.04
CA SER A 240 -0.92 23.00 -17.94
C SER A 240 -0.76 24.03 -19.06
N GLY A 241 0.50 24.31 -19.43
CA GLY A 241 0.88 25.16 -20.55
C GLY A 241 0.80 26.67 -20.28
N GLY A 242 1.34 27.46 -21.21
CA GLY A 242 1.42 28.93 -21.12
C GLY A 242 0.06 29.66 -21.13
N LEU A 243 -1.02 28.97 -21.53
CA LEU A 243 -2.39 29.50 -21.54
C LEU A 243 -3.18 29.18 -20.26
N SER A 244 -2.58 28.50 -19.27
CA SER A 244 -3.22 28.12 -18.00
C SER A 244 -4.55 27.35 -18.14
N LEU A 245 -4.69 26.53 -19.19
CA LEU A 245 -5.89 25.72 -19.39
C LEU A 245 -5.84 24.51 -18.45
N PRO A 246 -6.96 24.17 -17.78
CA PRO A 246 -7.00 22.98 -16.95
C PRO A 246 -6.98 21.74 -17.85
N SER A 247 -6.19 20.74 -17.46
CA SER A 247 -6.08 19.44 -18.13
C SER A 247 -6.26 18.31 -17.12
N ARG A 248 -6.48 17.09 -17.64
CA ARG A 248 -6.64 15.90 -16.81
C ARG A 248 -5.33 15.58 -16.08
N GLY A 249 -5.39 15.37 -14.77
CA GLY A 249 -4.25 14.91 -13.97
C GLY A 249 -3.75 13.53 -14.40
N ARG A 250 -2.43 13.32 -14.27
CA ARG A 250 -1.79 12.03 -14.54
C ARG A 250 -1.71 11.10 -13.31
N MET A 251 -1.99 11.62 -12.12
CA MET A 251 -2.09 10.81 -10.91
C MET A 251 -3.32 9.90 -11.01
N PRO A 252 -3.18 8.58 -10.80
CA PRO A 252 -4.32 7.67 -10.78
C PRO A 252 -5.28 7.97 -9.63
N VAL A 253 -6.55 7.63 -9.82
CA VAL A 253 -7.60 7.72 -8.81
C VAL A 253 -7.75 6.38 -8.10
N PHE A 254 -7.64 6.42 -6.78
CA PHE A 254 -7.74 5.26 -5.92
C PHE A 254 -9.17 5.19 -5.35
N GLY A 255 -10.15 4.92 -6.21
CA GLY A 255 -11.58 4.89 -5.84
C GLY A 255 -11.95 3.80 -4.81
N TYR A 256 -11.05 2.87 -4.54
CA TYR A 256 -11.17 1.89 -3.46
C TYR A 256 -10.66 2.41 -2.10
N VAL A 257 -10.02 3.57 -2.05
CA VAL A 257 -9.61 4.25 -0.82
C VAL A 257 -10.74 5.17 -0.39
N SER A 258 -11.20 5.03 0.85
CA SER A 258 -12.22 5.91 1.40
C SER A 258 -11.66 7.29 1.74
N GLU A 259 -12.53 8.30 1.87
CA GLU A 259 -12.12 9.65 2.28
C GLU A 259 -11.42 9.66 3.64
N SER A 260 -11.87 8.82 4.58
CA SER A 260 -11.25 8.69 5.91
C SER A 260 -9.83 8.11 5.86
N GLU A 261 -9.57 7.18 4.94
CA GLU A 261 -8.24 6.59 4.76
C GLU A 261 -7.29 7.53 4.05
N ALA A 262 -7.79 8.27 3.05
CA ALA A 262 -7.02 9.33 2.43
C ALA A 262 -6.68 10.42 3.46
N ALA A 263 -7.63 10.81 4.31
CA ALA A 263 -7.38 11.76 5.39
C ALA A 263 -6.34 11.23 6.38
N ALA A 264 -6.40 9.95 6.75
CA ALA A 264 -5.38 9.29 7.55
C ALA A 264 -3.98 9.35 6.91
N GLY A 265 -3.88 9.18 5.57
CA GLY A 265 -2.63 9.36 4.84
C GLY A 265 -2.06 10.79 4.94
N TYR A 266 -2.91 11.81 4.85
CA TYR A 266 -2.49 13.20 5.06
C TYR A 266 -1.98 13.46 6.48
N ILE A 267 -2.69 12.95 7.50
CA ILE A 267 -2.27 13.07 8.91
C ILE A 267 -0.96 12.32 9.16
N TYR A 268 -0.77 11.14 8.57
CA TYR A 268 0.50 10.42 8.64
C TYR A 268 1.64 11.26 8.05
N LEU A 269 1.47 11.90 6.90
CA LEU A 269 2.50 12.76 6.29
C LEU A 269 2.84 13.98 7.15
N LEU A 270 1.89 14.52 7.91
CA LEU A 270 2.14 15.60 8.87
C LEU A 270 2.90 15.11 10.11
N ALA A 271 2.49 13.96 10.67
CA ALA A 271 3.09 13.40 11.88
C ALA A 271 4.48 12.79 11.63
N TYR A 272 4.70 12.24 10.43
CA TYR A 272 5.94 11.59 10.01
C TYR A 272 6.43 12.15 8.67
N PRO A 273 6.94 13.40 8.65
CA PRO A 273 7.39 14.04 7.41
C PRO A 273 8.44 13.21 6.67
N PRO A 274 8.28 12.97 5.35
CA PRO A 274 9.21 12.18 4.56
C PRO A 274 10.66 12.67 4.63
N ARG A 275 11.63 11.76 4.52
CA ARG A 275 13.07 12.07 4.66
C ARG A 275 13.94 11.42 3.59
N SER A 276 15.21 11.84 3.48
CA SER A 276 16.21 11.13 2.68
C SER A 276 16.65 9.83 3.37
N GLU A 277 17.09 8.82 2.61
CA GLU A 277 17.59 7.55 3.16
C GLU A 277 18.79 7.71 4.11
N GLU A 278 19.67 8.67 3.84
CA GLU A 278 20.84 8.99 4.67
C GLU A 278 20.49 9.49 6.07
N SER A 279 19.27 10.01 6.24
CA SER A 279 18.76 10.52 7.52
C SER A 279 18.00 9.48 8.34
N ASN A 280 17.92 8.23 7.85
CA ASN A 280 17.34 7.12 8.61
C ASN A 280 18.40 6.54 9.57
N PRO A 281 18.21 6.61 10.91
CA PRO A 281 19.18 6.09 11.87
C PRO A 281 19.43 4.58 11.74
N ASN A 282 18.59 3.85 11.00
CA ASN A 282 18.71 2.42 10.75
C ASN A 282 19.40 2.06 9.41
N SER A 283 19.85 3.03 8.59
CA SER A 283 20.52 2.74 7.31
C SER A 283 22.00 2.38 7.42
N ARG A 284 22.56 2.36 8.64
CA ARG A 284 23.92 1.90 8.95
C ARG A 284 23.91 0.56 9.68
N GLN A 285 23.28 -0.47 9.11
CA GLN A 285 23.45 -1.87 9.55
C GLN A 285 23.45 -2.80 8.35
#